data_AF-A0A1Q4HC35-F1
#
_entry.id   AF-A0A1Q4HC35-F1
#
_cell.length_a   1.000
_cell.length_b   1.000
_cell.length_c   1.000
_cell.angle_alpha   90.00
_cell.angle_beta   90.00
_cell.angle_gamma   90.00
#
_symmetry.space_group_name_H-M   'P 1'
#
loop_
_entity.id
_entity.type
_entity.pdbx_description
1 polymer ?
#
loop_
_entity_poly.entity_id
_entity_poly.type
_entity_poly.pdbx_seq_one_letter_code
_entity_poly.pdbx_strand_id
1 'polypeptide(L)'
;MADFRLPTPLSRALTATAAGLMVGAGVVAAPPAHADAVAYLVNVTVRPGYDFANADAALAYGNRLCDKLAQGVGYSDLMAEVKTDFHTTDEFHASYLITQAAGELCPAQIGPLRDSAAGYRPTP
;
A
#
# COMPACT_ATOMS: atom_id res chain seq x y z
N MET A 1 -29.49 62.23 22.15
CA MET A 1 -28.25 61.60 21.67
C MET A 1 -28.63 60.38 20.85
N ALA A 2 -28.29 60.44 19.56
CA ALA A 2 -28.33 59.40 18.52
C ALA A 2 -29.68 58.75 18.15
N ASP A 3 -30.29 59.32 17.12
CA ASP A 3 -31.13 58.64 16.13
C ASP A 3 -30.36 57.52 15.41
N PHE A 4 -31.02 56.36 15.21
CA PHE A 4 -30.78 55.56 14.02
C PHE A 4 -32.08 54.89 13.57
N ARG A 5 -32.79 55.55 12.65
CA ARG A 5 -33.82 54.94 11.81
C ARG A 5 -33.11 54.18 10.69
N LEU A 6 -33.34 52.87 10.56
CA LEU A 6 -33.22 52.18 9.27
C LEU A 6 -34.62 51.92 8.70
N PRO A 7 -34.90 52.37 7.47
CA PRO A 7 -36.07 51.95 6.72
C PRO A 7 -35.86 50.53 6.14
N THR A 8 -36.83 49.65 6.38
CA THR A 8 -37.26 48.62 5.42
C THR A 8 -37.86 49.30 4.18
N PRO A 9 -38.01 48.69 2.97
CA PRO A 9 -38.32 47.26 2.79
C PRO A 9 -37.87 46.60 1.44
N LEU A 10 -38.28 45.34 1.30
CA LEU A 10 -38.66 44.66 0.05
C LEU A 10 -37.57 44.14 -0.92
N SER A 11 -37.64 42.81 -1.09
CA SER A 11 -37.75 42.16 -2.39
C SER A 11 -36.56 42.21 -3.35
N ARG A 12 -35.79 41.11 -3.36
CA ARG A 12 -35.93 40.07 -4.39
C ARG A 12 -34.93 38.96 -4.12
N ALA A 13 -35.47 37.77 -3.87
CA ALA A 13 -34.73 36.54 -3.98
C ALA A 13 -34.14 36.45 -5.41
N LEU A 14 -32.82 36.55 -5.52
CA LEU A 14 -32.09 35.99 -6.65
C LEU A 14 -31.40 34.73 -6.15
N THR A 15 -32.11 33.61 -6.23
CA THR A 15 -31.52 32.27 -6.32
C THR A 15 -30.72 32.21 -7.61
N ALA A 16 -29.43 32.55 -7.54
CA ALA A 16 -28.50 32.29 -8.60
C ALA A 16 -28.15 30.79 -8.56
N THR A 17 -28.90 29.98 -9.29
CA THR A 17 -28.51 28.62 -9.68
C THR A 17 -27.25 28.70 -10.53
N ALA A 18 -26.08 28.58 -9.88
CA ALA A 18 -24.84 28.28 -10.58
C ALA A 18 -24.94 26.84 -11.09
N ALA A 19 -25.24 26.69 -12.38
CA ALA A 19 -25.21 25.42 -13.09
C ALA A 19 -23.81 24.82 -12.94
N GLY A 20 -23.71 23.75 -12.14
CA GLY A 20 -22.48 23.01 -11.95
C GLY A 20 -22.04 22.37 -13.25
N LEU A 21 -20.87 22.75 -13.75
CA LEU A 21 -20.13 21.88 -14.66
C LEU A 21 -19.66 20.67 -13.84
N MET A 22 -20.46 19.61 -13.83
CA MET A 22 -19.96 18.27 -13.47
C MET A 22 -19.05 17.82 -14.61
N VAL A 23 -17.77 18.19 -14.53
CA VAL A 23 -16.72 17.51 -15.30
C VAL A 23 -16.69 16.08 -14.78
N GLY A 24 -17.33 15.17 -15.51
CA GLY A 24 -17.25 13.73 -15.25
C GLY A 24 -15.80 13.30 -15.42
N ALA A 25 -15.04 13.25 -14.34
CA ALA A 25 -13.77 12.57 -14.30
C ALA A 25 -14.06 11.09 -14.48
N GLY A 26 -14.00 10.61 -15.72
CA GLY A 26 -14.03 9.18 -16.01
C GLY A 26 -12.88 8.55 -15.25
N VAL A 27 -13.19 7.71 -14.25
CA VAL A 27 -12.17 6.93 -13.54
C VAL A 27 -11.61 5.93 -14.54
N VAL A 28 -10.47 6.24 -15.14
CA VAL A 28 -9.75 5.28 -15.97
C VAL A 28 -9.14 4.29 -14.99
N ALA A 29 -9.76 3.11 -14.86
CA ALA A 29 -9.21 2.05 -14.01
C ALA A 29 -7.85 1.64 -14.58
N ALA A 30 -6.82 1.63 -13.73
CA ALA A 30 -5.51 1.11 -14.11
C ALA A 30 -5.63 -0.38 -14.47
N PRO A 31 -4.86 -0.88 -15.45
CA PRO A 31 -4.82 -2.31 -15.74
C PRO A 31 -4.37 -3.10 -14.50
N PRO A 32 -4.84 -4.34 -14.33
CA PRO A 32 -4.42 -5.19 -13.22
C PRO A 32 -2.91 -5.44 -13.29
N ALA A 33 -2.23 -5.33 -12.15
CA ALA A 33 -0.84 -5.72 -12.04
C ALA A 33 -0.72 -7.26 -12.09
N HIS A 34 0.31 -7.74 -12.75
CA HIS A 34 0.60 -9.17 -12.92
C HIS A 34 1.88 -9.54 -12.18
N ALA A 35 2.02 -10.82 -11.84
CA ALA A 35 3.24 -11.33 -11.24
C ALA A 35 4.42 -11.25 -12.22
N ASP A 36 5.56 -10.76 -11.74
CA ASP A 36 6.83 -10.66 -12.43
C ASP A 36 7.94 -11.34 -11.60
N ALA A 37 8.17 -12.62 -11.92
CA ALA A 37 9.22 -13.41 -11.29
C ALA A 37 10.63 -12.87 -11.56
N VAL A 38 10.86 -12.22 -12.71
CA VAL A 38 12.17 -11.69 -13.08
C VAL A 38 12.46 -10.45 -12.24
N ALA A 39 11.50 -9.53 -12.11
CA ALA A 39 11.62 -8.36 -11.25
C ALA A 39 11.85 -8.77 -9.78
N TYR A 40 11.11 -9.76 -9.28
CA TYR A 40 11.35 -10.31 -7.94
C TYR A 40 12.79 -10.82 -7.78
N LEU A 41 13.22 -11.71 -8.68
CA LEU A 41 14.54 -12.33 -8.61
C LEU A 41 15.66 -11.29 -8.71
N VAL A 42 15.56 -10.31 -9.61
CA VAL A 42 16.54 -9.22 -9.69
C VAL A 42 16.64 -8.50 -8.35
N ASN A 43 15.51 -8.13 -7.74
CA ASN A 43 15.52 -7.36 -6.49
C ASN A 43 16.08 -8.13 -5.28
N VAL A 44 15.88 -9.45 -5.20
CA VAL A 44 16.26 -10.25 -4.02
C VAL A 44 17.55 -11.06 -4.19
N THR A 45 18.01 -11.29 -5.42
CA THR A 45 19.25 -12.07 -5.64
C THR A 45 20.47 -11.19 -5.88
N VAL A 46 20.29 -9.95 -6.38
CA VAL A 46 21.41 -8.99 -6.52
C VAL A 46 21.67 -8.21 -5.24
N ARG A 47 20.67 -8.14 -4.35
CA ARG A 47 20.82 -7.53 -3.02
C ARG A 47 21.55 -8.53 -2.11
N PRO A 48 22.67 -8.15 -1.49
CA PRO A 48 23.35 -9.03 -0.54
C PRO A 48 22.50 -9.28 0.71
N GLY A 49 22.63 -10.48 1.28
CA GLY A 49 22.13 -10.83 2.62
C GLY A 49 20.99 -11.86 2.67
N TYR A 50 20.29 -12.14 1.56
CA TYR A 50 19.29 -13.21 1.56
C TYR A 50 19.91 -14.59 1.27
N ASP A 51 21.08 -14.64 0.61
CA ASP A 51 21.89 -15.86 0.43
C ASP A 51 21.09 -17.11 -0.01
N PHE A 52 20.06 -16.94 -0.83
CA PHE A 52 19.27 -18.04 -1.37
C PHE A 52 20.18 -18.98 -2.18
N ALA A 53 19.98 -20.29 -2.00
CA ALA A 53 20.80 -21.30 -2.68
C ALA A 53 20.77 -21.20 -4.22
N ASN A 54 19.62 -20.79 -4.78
CA ASN A 54 19.41 -20.53 -6.20
C ASN A 54 18.10 -19.74 -6.41
N ALA A 55 17.79 -19.41 -7.67
CA ALA A 55 16.58 -18.68 -8.05
C ALA A 55 15.28 -19.41 -7.66
N ASP A 56 15.23 -20.74 -7.79
CA ASP A 56 14.04 -21.52 -7.42
C ASP A 56 13.78 -21.46 -5.92
N ALA A 57 14.82 -21.48 -5.10
CA ALA A 57 14.71 -21.32 -3.64
C ALA A 57 14.18 -19.93 -3.26
N ALA A 58 14.65 -18.88 -3.95
CA ALA A 58 14.15 -17.52 -3.75
C ALA A 58 12.66 -17.41 -4.14
N LEU A 59 12.29 -17.91 -5.33
CA LEU A 59 10.89 -17.93 -5.78
C LEU A 59 10.00 -18.73 -4.84
N ALA A 60 10.46 -19.88 -4.36
CA ALA A 60 9.72 -20.69 -3.40
C ALA A 60 9.50 -19.93 -2.09
N TYR A 61 10.50 -19.18 -1.61
CA TYR A 61 10.35 -18.34 -0.42
C TYR A 61 9.33 -17.22 -0.63
N GLY A 62 9.46 -16.46 -1.72
CA GLY A 62 8.53 -15.39 -2.07
C GLY A 62 7.08 -15.86 -2.24
N ASN A 63 6.86 -17.00 -2.90
CA ASN A 63 5.53 -17.58 -3.04
C ASN A 63 4.93 -18.04 -1.70
N ARG A 64 5.74 -18.56 -0.77
CA ARG A 64 5.25 -18.87 0.59
C ARG A 64 4.80 -17.62 1.35
N LEU A 65 5.49 -16.48 1.18
CA LEU A 65 5.02 -15.21 1.73
C LEU A 65 3.68 -14.79 1.11
N CYS A 66 3.53 -14.97 -0.21
CA CYS A 66 2.27 -14.70 -0.91
C CYS A 66 1.12 -15.58 -0.42
N ASP A 67 1.36 -16.86 -0.17
CA ASP A 67 0.36 -17.78 0.39
C ASP A 67 -0.09 -17.33 1.78
N LYS A 68 0.85 -16.89 2.62
CA LYS A 68 0.56 -16.36 3.97
C LYS A 68 -0.24 -15.07 3.91
N LEU A 69 0.10 -14.16 3.01
CA LEU A 69 -0.66 -12.94 2.78
C LEU A 69 -2.08 -13.24 2.31
N ALA A 70 -2.25 -14.19 1.39
CA ALA A 70 -3.57 -14.63 0.94
C ALA A 70 -4.40 -15.29 2.05
N GLN A 71 -3.74 -15.89 3.05
CA GLN A 71 -4.37 -16.41 4.27
C GLN A 71 -4.65 -15.34 5.33
N GLY A 72 -4.26 -14.08 5.08
CA GLY A 72 -4.48 -12.95 6.00
C GLY A 72 -3.46 -12.85 7.13
N VAL A 73 -2.29 -13.50 7.01
CA VAL A 73 -1.19 -13.30 7.96
C VAL A 73 -0.75 -11.84 7.93
N GLY A 74 -0.70 -11.21 9.10
CA GLY A 74 -0.42 -9.78 9.23
C GLY A 74 1.06 -9.42 9.05
N TYR A 75 1.31 -8.17 8.66
CA TYR A 75 2.65 -7.62 8.46
C TYR A 75 3.61 -7.86 9.63
N SER A 76 3.17 -7.70 10.88
CA SER A 76 4.02 -7.90 12.06
C SER A 76 4.55 -9.32 12.19
N ASP A 77 3.72 -10.31 11.87
CA ASP A 77 4.06 -11.72 12.00
C ASP A 77 5.02 -12.14 10.89
N LEU A 78 4.79 -11.63 9.67
CA LEU A 78 5.71 -11.82 8.55
C LEU A 78 7.07 -11.17 8.82
N MET A 79 7.10 -9.97 9.42
CA MET A 79 8.35 -9.32 9.82
C MET A 79 9.12 -10.16 10.84
N ALA A 80 8.44 -10.71 11.86
CA ALA A 80 9.07 -11.55 12.87
C ALA A 80 9.62 -12.86 12.27
N GLU A 81 8.84 -13.48 11.39
CA GLU A 81 9.24 -14.71 10.69
C GLU A 81 10.45 -14.47 9.78
N VAL A 82 10.40 -13.48 8.89
CA VAL A 82 11.51 -13.19 7.97
C VAL A 82 12.78 -12.86 8.75
N LYS A 83 12.68 -12.05 9.82
CA LYS A 83 13.83 -11.79 10.69
C LYS A 83 14.41 -13.06 11.32
N THR A 84 13.55 -14.00 11.70
CA THR A 84 13.95 -15.30 12.24
C THR A 84 14.64 -16.16 11.19
N ASP A 85 14.05 -16.29 10.00
CA ASP A 85 14.54 -17.12 8.91
C ASP A 85 15.94 -16.69 8.42
N PHE A 86 16.17 -15.37 8.34
CA PHE A 86 17.45 -14.79 7.89
C PHE A 86 18.38 -14.43 9.05
N HIS A 87 18.04 -14.81 10.29
CA HIS A 87 18.84 -14.51 11.48
C HIS A 87 19.28 -13.04 11.57
N THR A 88 18.36 -12.11 11.29
CA THR A 88 18.64 -10.67 11.20
C THR A 88 17.75 -9.86 12.12
N THR A 89 18.27 -8.76 12.65
CA THR A 89 17.50 -7.72 13.35
C THR A 89 17.20 -6.52 12.45
N ASP A 90 17.65 -6.55 11.20
CA ASP A 90 17.45 -5.45 10.26
C ASP A 90 16.00 -5.44 9.72
N GLU A 91 15.26 -4.44 10.17
CA GLU A 91 13.88 -4.16 9.77
C GLU A 91 13.77 -3.85 8.27
N PHE A 92 14.75 -3.16 7.69
CA PHE A 92 14.74 -2.87 6.26
C PHE A 92 14.94 -4.15 5.46
N HIS A 93 15.82 -5.04 5.91
CA HIS A 93 16.05 -6.33 5.29
C HIS A 93 14.77 -7.17 5.22
N ALA A 94 14.02 -7.27 6.32
CA ALA A 94 12.78 -8.05 6.35
C ALA A 94 11.66 -7.37 5.53
N SER A 95 11.43 -6.07 5.76
CA SER A 95 10.35 -5.32 5.10
C SER A 95 10.53 -5.23 3.59
N TYR A 96 11.78 -5.11 3.11
CA TYR A 96 12.09 -5.11 1.69
C TYR A 96 11.69 -6.45 1.05
N LEU A 97 12.07 -7.59 1.64
CA LEU A 97 11.72 -8.91 1.09
C LEU A 97 10.21 -9.12 0.98
N ILE A 98 9.49 -8.76 2.04
CA ILE A 98 8.02 -8.87 2.10
C ILE A 98 7.38 -7.99 1.02
N THR A 99 7.84 -6.74 0.90
CA THR A 99 7.30 -5.79 -0.09
C THR A 99 7.64 -6.22 -1.51
N GLN A 100 8.82 -6.75 -1.77
CA GLN A 100 9.18 -7.30 -3.08
C GLN A 100 8.34 -8.54 -3.43
N ALA A 101 8.11 -9.46 -2.48
CA ALA A 101 7.24 -10.61 -2.74
C ALA A 101 5.81 -10.16 -3.06
N ALA A 102 5.25 -9.25 -2.25
CA ALA A 102 3.89 -8.76 -2.46
C ALA A 102 3.75 -7.94 -3.74
N GLY A 103 4.69 -7.05 -4.04
CA GLY A 103 4.64 -6.17 -5.21
C GLY A 103 4.85 -6.94 -6.51
N GLU A 104 5.80 -7.88 -6.52
CA GLU A 104 6.24 -8.54 -7.75
C GLU A 104 5.59 -9.92 -7.95
N LEU A 105 5.26 -10.70 -6.91
CA LEU A 105 4.73 -12.07 -7.09
C LEU A 105 3.23 -12.18 -6.84
N CYS A 106 2.67 -11.36 -5.95
CA CYS A 106 1.25 -11.39 -5.61
C CYS A 106 0.65 -9.98 -5.47
N PRO A 107 0.63 -9.19 -6.55
CA PRO A 107 0.24 -7.77 -6.49
C PRO A 107 -1.18 -7.53 -5.99
N ALA A 108 -2.09 -8.50 -6.09
CA ALA A 108 -3.42 -8.44 -5.48
C ALA A 108 -3.37 -8.26 -3.95
N GLN A 109 -2.29 -8.68 -3.29
CA GLN A 109 -2.10 -8.62 -1.85
C GLN A 109 -1.40 -7.35 -1.35
N ILE A 110 -0.98 -6.44 -2.23
CA ILE A 110 -0.27 -5.22 -1.81
C ILE A 110 -1.16 -4.29 -0.96
N GLY A 111 -2.45 -4.21 -1.27
CA GLY A 111 -3.43 -3.47 -0.47
C GLY A 111 -3.57 -4.07 0.93
N PRO A 112 -4.01 -5.34 1.05
CA PRO A 112 -4.08 -6.04 2.33
C PRO A 112 -2.79 -5.99 3.17
N LEU A 113 -1.62 -6.15 2.54
CA LEU A 113 -0.33 -6.01 3.21
C LEU A 113 -0.19 -4.61 3.85
N ARG A 114 -0.45 -3.55 3.07
CA ARG A 114 -0.34 -2.15 3.54
C ARG A 114 -1.32 -1.85 4.66
N ASP A 115 -2.55 -2.38 4.55
CA ASP A 115 -3.56 -2.23 5.60
C ASP A 115 -3.11 -2.93 6.89
N SER A 116 -2.54 -4.14 6.78
CA SER A 116 -2.02 -4.89 7.93
C SER A 116 -0.75 -4.27 8.54
N ALA A 117 0.00 -3.48 7.77
CA ALA A 117 1.17 -2.75 8.25
C ALA A 117 0.81 -1.47 9.02
N ALA A 118 -0.47 -1.06 9.01
CA ALA A 118 -0.92 0.15 9.69
C ALA A 118 -0.63 0.06 11.20
N GLY A 119 0.10 1.04 11.71
CA GLY A 119 0.48 1.09 13.13
C GLY A 119 1.61 0.13 13.53
N TYR A 120 2.24 -0.56 12.57
CA TYR A 120 3.44 -1.35 12.83
C TYR A 120 4.52 -0.48 13.49
N ARG A 121 5.13 -1.01 14.56
CA ARG A 121 6.26 -0.40 15.25
C ARG A 121 7.40 -1.40 15.31
N PRO A 122 8.55 -1.10 14.71
CA PRO A 122 9.75 -1.89 14.89
C PRO A 122 10.08 -2.09 16.36
N THR A 123 10.42 -3.32 16.73
CA THR A 123 10.99 -3.63 18.04
C THR A 123 12.48 -3.28 18.04
N PRO A 124 13.00 -2.58 19.06
CA PRO A 124 14.44 -2.27 19.17
C PRO A 124 15.34 -3.51 19.18
#